data_AF-A0A2P5A4C0-F1
#
_entry.id   AF-A0A2P5A4C0-F1
#
_cell.length_a   1.000
_cell.length_b   1.000
_cell.length_c   1.000
_cell.angle_alpha   90.00
_cell.angle_beta   90.00
_cell.angle_gamma   90.00
#
_symmetry.space_group_name_H-M   'P 1'
#
loop_
_entity.id
_entity.type
_entity.pdbx_description
1 polymer ?
#
loop_
_entity_poly.entity_id
_entity_poly.type
_entity_poly.pdbx_seq_one_letter_code
_entity_poly.pdbx_strand_id
1 'polypeptide(L)'
;MAALEPIRRILIPRGQDSLSFLSTYTIIALTVFFALLCACIIIGHLLEGNRWANESITALLLGLCAGGVVLLVSKSRSSHLLVFSEDLFFLYLLPPIIFNAGFQVKKKQFFKNFTTILLFGVFGTIISFCIISSGAFLLFKRIGISSLNVKDYL
;
A
#
# COMPACT_ATOMS: atom_id res chain seq x y z
N MET A 1 -62.55 -12.97 -17.06
CA MET A 1 -61.47 -11.97 -17.20
C MET A 1 -61.16 -11.28 -15.86
N ALA A 2 -61.03 -12.04 -14.74
CA ALA A 2 -60.80 -11.46 -13.41
C ALA A 2 -59.98 -12.36 -12.44
N ALA A 3 -59.43 -13.48 -12.92
CA ALA A 3 -58.77 -14.48 -12.07
C ALA A 3 -57.24 -14.61 -12.30
N LEU A 4 -56.64 -13.75 -13.14
CA LEU A 4 -55.21 -13.81 -13.49
C LEU A 4 -54.38 -12.64 -12.91
N GLU A 5 -54.94 -11.87 -11.98
CA GLU A 5 -54.26 -10.79 -11.27
C GLU A 5 -53.42 -11.23 -10.05
N PRO A 6 -53.72 -12.33 -9.31
CA PRO A 6 -52.94 -12.65 -8.11
C PRO A 6 -51.57 -13.29 -8.42
N ILE A 7 -51.36 -13.85 -9.62
CA ILE A 7 -50.11 -14.54 -9.98
C ILE A 7 -49.02 -13.56 -10.45
N ARG A 8 -49.38 -12.42 -11.07
CA ARG A 8 -48.41 -11.42 -11.56
C ARG A 8 -47.68 -10.67 -10.43
N ARG A 9 -48.24 -10.64 -9.22
CA ARG A 9 -47.67 -9.95 -8.05
C ARG A 9 -46.63 -10.76 -7.27
N ILE A 10 -46.46 -12.05 -7.56
CA ILE A 10 -45.53 -12.93 -6.82
C ILE A 10 -44.20 -13.12 -7.57
N LEU A 11 -44.13 -12.75 -8.85
CA LEU A 11 -43.04 -13.17 -9.73
C LEU A 11 -41.90 -12.16 -9.90
N ILE A 12 -42.08 -10.84 -9.72
CA ILE A 12 -41.01 -9.82 -9.83
C ILE A 12 -41.39 -8.61 -8.96
N PRO A 13 -40.64 -8.25 -7.88
CA PRO A 13 -39.32 -7.62 -8.05
C PRO A 13 -38.31 -7.93 -6.92
N ARG A 14 -37.94 -9.20 -6.70
CA ARG A 14 -36.80 -9.51 -5.81
C ARG A 14 -35.46 -8.95 -6.34
N GLY A 15 -35.37 -8.57 -7.62
CA GLY A 15 -34.19 -7.94 -8.22
C GLY A 15 -34.14 -6.40 -8.16
N GLN A 16 -35.30 -5.70 -8.10
CA GLN A 16 -35.34 -4.23 -8.07
C GLN A 16 -34.96 -3.68 -6.68
N ASP A 17 -35.35 -4.40 -5.62
CA ASP A 17 -35.00 -4.07 -4.24
C ASP A 17 -33.52 -4.34 -3.95
N SER A 18 -32.96 -5.44 -4.48
CA SER A 18 -31.55 -5.76 -4.32
C SER A 18 -30.62 -4.82 -5.11
N LEU A 19 -31.02 -4.38 -6.31
CA LEU A 19 -30.24 -3.45 -7.12
C LEU A 19 -30.24 -2.03 -6.54
N SER A 20 -31.38 -1.58 -6.00
CA SER A 20 -31.48 -0.29 -5.31
C SER A 20 -30.73 -0.30 -3.98
N PHE A 21 -30.86 -1.36 -3.17
CA PHE A 21 -30.04 -1.55 -1.98
C PHE A 21 -28.54 -1.59 -2.31
N LEU A 22 -28.11 -2.37 -3.31
CA LEU A 22 -26.70 -2.43 -3.73
C LEU A 22 -26.16 -1.06 -4.19
N SER A 23 -26.99 -0.29 -4.92
CA SER A 23 -26.64 1.07 -5.35
C SER A 23 -26.49 2.01 -4.15
N THR A 24 -27.42 1.95 -3.18
CA THR A 24 -27.33 2.71 -1.93
C THR A 24 -26.09 2.35 -1.12
N TYR A 25 -25.77 1.06 -0.96
CA TYR A 25 -24.54 0.61 -0.29
C TYR A 25 -23.28 1.11 -0.98
N THR A 26 -23.27 1.10 -2.31
CA THR A 26 -22.13 1.59 -3.11
C THR A 26 -21.95 3.10 -2.92
N ILE A 27 -23.04 3.87 -2.94
CA ILE A 27 -23.01 5.33 -2.71
C ILE A 27 -22.53 5.66 -1.30
N ILE A 28 -23.01 4.94 -0.28
CA ILE A 28 -22.57 5.10 1.11
C ILE A 28 -21.09 4.75 1.24
N ALA A 29 -20.65 3.65 0.64
CA ALA A 29 -19.25 3.23 0.65
C ALA A 29 -18.34 4.29 -0.02
N LEU A 30 -18.74 4.81 -1.19
CA LEU A 30 -18.02 5.89 -1.87
C LEU A 30 -18.00 7.19 -1.05
N THR A 31 -19.09 7.51 -0.36
CA THR A 31 -19.17 8.74 0.46
C THR A 31 -18.28 8.64 1.69
N VAL A 32 -18.35 7.52 2.42
CA VAL A 32 -17.48 7.23 3.58
C VAL A 32 -16.02 7.19 3.17
N PHE A 33 -15.75 6.68 1.98
CA PHE A 33 -14.43 6.66 1.39
C PHE A 33 -13.86 8.06 1.10
N PHE A 34 -14.61 8.91 0.42
CA PHE A 34 -14.22 10.30 0.17
C PHE A 34 -14.03 11.07 1.48
N ALA A 35 -14.87 10.81 2.49
CA ALA A 35 -14.73 11.40 3.82
C ALA A 35 -13.45 10.94 4.53
N LEU A 36 -13.13 9.64 4.48
CA LEU A 36 -11.87 9.08 5.01
C LEU A 36 -10.65 9.65 4.30
N LEU A 37 -10.70 9.78 2.98
CA LEU A 37 -9.66 10.41 2.18
C LEU A 37 -9.39 11.85 2.61
N CYS A 38 -10.44 12.63 2.72
CA CYS A 38 -10.36 14.03 3.12
C CYS A 38 -9.80 14.16 4.54
N ALA A 39 -10.25 13.30 5.47
CA ALA A 39 -9.70 13.24 6.82
C ALA A 39 -8.21 12.87 6.83
N CYS A 40 -7.79 11.87 6.06
CA CYS A 40 -6.38 11.49 5.92
C CYS A 40 -5.52 12.64 5.37
N ILE A 41 -6.01 13.35 4.35
CA ILE A 41 -5.31 14.51 3.77
C ILE A 41 -5.21 15.64 4.78
N ILE A 42 -6.30 15.96 5.50
CA ILE A 42 -6.32 16.99 6.54
C ILE A 42 -5.37 16.62 7.67
N ILE A 43 -5.37 15.38 8.14
CA ILE A 43 -4.45 14.89 9.18
C ILE A 43 -3.00 14.99 8.71
N GLY A 44 -2.71 14.61 7.46
CA GLY A 44 -1.38 14.76 6.87
C GLY A 44 -0.92 16.22 6.83
N HIS A 45 -1.80 17.12 6.39
CA HIS A 45 -1.52 18.55 6.30
C HIS A 45 -1.43 19.23 7.69
N LEU A 46 -2.18 18.76 8.68
CA LEU A 46 -2.10 19.25 10.06
C LEU A 46 -0.81 18.77 10.75
N LEU A 47 -0.37 17.56 10.42
CA LEU A 47 0.88 16.98 10.90
C LEU A 47 2.11 17.71 10.31
N GLU A 48 2.00 18.20 9.08
CA GLU A 48 3.01 19.04 8.41
C GLU A 48 3.13 20.45 9.04
N GLY A 49 2.06 20.96 9.63
CA GLY A 49 2.07 22.21 10.41
C GLY A 49 2.89 22.11 11.71
N ASN A 50 3.12 20.90 12.22
CA ASN A 50 4.07 20.67 13.29
C ASN A 50 5.45 20.41 12.65
N ARG A 51 6.44 21.25 12.96
CA ARG A 51 7.84 21.23 12.45
C ARG A 51 8.64 19.92 12.69
N TRP A 52 7.96 18.83 13.04
CA TRP A 52 8.48 17.51 13.38
C TRP A 52 8.23 16.45 12.29
N ALA A 53 7.48 16.75 11.23
CA ALA A 53 7.25 15.79 10.15
C ALA A 53 8.40 15.85 9.12
N ASN A 54 9.13 14.75 8.95
CA ASN A 54 10.08 14.59 7.85
C ASN A 54 9.32 14.52 6.52
N GLU A 55 9.82 15.21 5.50
CA GLU A 55 9.30 15.21 4.12
C GLU A 55 9.04 13.79 3.58
N SER A 56 9.91 12.84 3.90
CA SER A 56 9.75 11.42 3.53
C SER A 56 8.61 10.72 4.26
N ILE A 57 8.34 11.07 5.52
CA ILE A 57 7.24 10.49 6.30
C ILE A 57 5.91 10.98 5.73
N THR A 58 5.79 12.27 5.40
CA THR A 58 4.59 12.82 4.78
C THR A 58 4.30 12.14 3.44
N ALA A 59 5.31 11.97 2.59
CA ALA A 59 5.17 11.26 1.31
C ALA A 59 4.74 9.80 1.49
N LEU A 60 5.33 9.10 2.46
CA LEU A 60 4.97 7.71 2.78
C LEU A 60 3.53 7.61 3.31
N LEU A 61 3.13 8.52 4.19
CA LEU A 61 1.78 8.55 4.75
C LEU A 61 0.74 8.83 3.67
N LEU A 62 1.02 9.79 2.78
CA LEU A 62 0.15 10.12 1.66
C LEU A 62 -0.02 8.93 0.70
N GLY A 63 1.09 8.23 0.38
CA GLY A 63 1.06 7.01 -0.42
C GLY A 63 0.29 5.87 0.24
N LEU A 64 0.48 5.65 1.55
CA LEU A 64 -0.26 4.64 2.31
C LEU A 64 -1.75 4.95 2.40
N CYS A 65 -2.11 6.21 2.65
CA CYS A 65 -3.49 6.67 2.68
C CYS A 65 -4.13 6.49 1.30
N ALA A 66 -3.52 6.97 0.22
CA ALA A 66 -4.03 6.82 -1.14
C ALA A 66 -4.15 5.34 -1.56
N GLY A 67 -3.17 4.49 -1.23
CA GLY A 67 -3.19 3.06 -1.52
C GLY A 67 -4.25 2.31 -0.71
N GLY A 68 -4.35 2.55 0.59
CA GLY A 68 -5.36 1.95 1.47
C GLY A 68 -6.78 2.34 1.06
N VAL A 69 -6.91 3.57 0.59
CA VAL A 69 -8.10 4.09 -0.06
C VAL A 69 -8.44 3.28 -1.33
N VAL A 70 -7.56 3.23 -2.32
CA VAL A 70 -7.82 2.50 -3.56
C VAL A 70 -8.16 1.02 -3.30
N LEU A 71 -7.54 0.41 -2.29
CA LEU A 71 -7.82 -0.94 -1.82
C LEU A 71 -9.23 -1.09 -1.19
N LEU A 72 -9.66 -0.14 -0.35
CA LEU A 72 -10.99 -0.15 0.28
C LEU A 72 -12.12 0.06 -0.74
N VAL A 73 -11.90 0.90 -1.77
CA VAL A 73 -12.87 1.09 -2.86
C VAL A 73 -12.89 -0.06 -3.85
N SER A 74 -11.75 -0.70 -4.12
CA SER A 74 -11.67 -1.84 -5.05
C SER A 74 -12.18 -3.17 -4.45
N LYS A 75 -12.84 -3.15 -3.28
CA LYS A 75 -13.33 -4.32 -2.53
C LYS A 75 -14.29 -5.26 -3.30
N SER A 76 -14.60 -5.02 -4.57
CA SER A 76 -15.41 -5.93 -5.38
C SER A 76 -15.08 -6.02 -6.88
N ARG A 77 -14.19 -5.21 -7.44
CA ARG A 77 -13.82 -5.37 -8.86
C ARG A 77 -12.42 -4.88 -9.16
N SER A 78 -11.65 -5.80 -9.72
CA SER A 78 -10.36 -5.59 -10.39
C SER A 78 -9.13 -5.52 -9.50
N SER A 79 -8.63 -6.73 -9.24
CA SER A 79 -7.29 -7.09 -8.76
C SER A 79 -6.11 -6.58 -9.61
N HIS A 80 -6.32 -5.65 -10.54
CA HIS A 80 -5.33 -5.26 -11.56
C HIS A 80 -4.85 -3.81 -11.44
N LEU A 81 -5.51 -2.94 -10.65
CA LEU A 81 -5.03 -1.58 -10.36
C LEU A 81 -3.99 -1.55 -9.24
N LEU A 82 -3.98 -2.56 -8.36
CA LEU A 82 -3.00 -2.73 -7.29
C LEU A 82 -1.88 -3.71 -7.62
N VAL A 83 -2.01 -4.46 -8.73
CA VAL A 83 -0.89 -5.16 -9.36
C VAL A 83 -0.17 -4.12 -10.21
N PHE A 84 0.48 -3.18 -9.52
CA PHE A 84 1.57 -2.45 -10.14
C PHE A 84 2.64 -3.48 -10.47
N SER A 85 2.91 -3.68 -11.76
CA SER A 85 3.98 -4.58 -12.18
C SER A 85 5.29 -4.05 -11.60
N GLU A 86 5.85 -4.78 -10.64
CA GLU A 86 7.11 -4.44 -9.99
C GLU A 86 8.20 -4.15 -11.04
N ASP A 87 8.20 -4.92 -12.13
CA ASP A 87 9.09 -4.73 -13.28
C ASP A 87 8.96 -3.35 -13.92
N LEU A 88 7.75 -2.79 -14.09
CA LEU A 88 7.59 -1.46 -14.68
C LEU A 88 8.05 -0.36 -13.73
N PHE A 89 7.82 -0.51 -12.42
CA PHE A 89 8.37 0.42 -11.43
C PHE A 89 9.91 0.40 -11.44
N PHE A 90 10.50 -0.79 -11.48
CA PHE A 90 11.96 -0.95 -11.49
C PHE A 90 12.59 -0.46 -12.80
N LEU A 91 11.96 -0.72 -13.95
CA LEU A 91 12.50 -0.35 -15.25
C LEU A 91 12.30 1.13 -15.59
N TYR A 92 11.20 1.76 -15.14
CA TYR A 92 10.89 3.15 -15.50
C TYR A 92 11.09 4.16 -14.37
N LEU A 93 10.78 3.85 -13.11
CA LEU A 93 10.90 4.81 -12.00
C LEU A 93 12.27 4.76 -11.33
N LEU A 94 12.86 3.58 -11.18
CA LEU A 94 14.16 3.45 -10.50
C LEU A 94 15.29 4.22 -11.22
N PRO A 95 15.44 4.18 -12.56
CA PRO A 95 16.55 4.86 -13.22
C PRO A 95 16.50 6.39 -13.07
N PRO A 96 15.36 7.08 -13.26
CA PRO A 96 15.25 8.51 -12.98
C PRO A 96 15.50 8.87 -11.51
N ILE A 97 15.03 8.06 -10.55
CA ILE A 97 15.22 8.32 -9.12
C ILE A 97 16.70 8.21 -8.74
N ILE A 98 17.37 7.12 -9.13
CA ILE A 98 18.79 6.90 -8.86
C ILE A 98 19.63 7.98 -9.55
N PHE A 99 19.28 8.35 -10.79
CA PHE A 99 19.98 9.40 -11.51
C PHE A 99 19.84 10.77 -10.84
N ASN A 100 18.62 11.14 -10.44
CA ASN A 100 18.36 12.38 -9.71
C ASN A 100 19.09 12.43 -8.36
N ALA A 101 19.07 11.33 -7.60
CA ALA A 101 19.80 11.23 -6.35
C ALA A 101 21.32 11.32 -6.57
N GLY A 102 21.86 10.63 -7.58
CA GLY A 102 23.28 10.64 -7.93
C GLY A 102 23.79 11.99 -8.42
N PHE A 103 22.94 12.78 -9.10
CA PHE A 103 23.32 14.13 -9.55
C PHE A 103 23.34 15.16 -8.42
N GLN A 104 22.46 15.03 -7.43
CA GLN A 104 22.42 15.90 -6.25
C GLN A 104 23.62 15.73 -5.31
N VAL A 105 24.36 14.61 -5.41
CA VAL A 105 25.55 14.38 -4.59
C VAL A 105 26.67 15.37 -4.95
N LYS A 106 27.21 16.06 -3.95
CA LYS A 106 28.36 16.98 -4.11
C LYS A 106 29.61 16.21 -4.54
N LYS A 107 29.83 16.12 -5.86
CA LYS A 107 30.90 15.30 -6.45
C LYS A 107 32.28 15.55 -5.82
N LYS A 108 32.67 16.80 -5.55
CA LYS A 108 33.98 17.14 -4.98
C LYS A 108 34.23 16.57 -3.56
N GLN A 109 33.20 16.47 -2.72
CA GLN A 109 33.33 15.94 -1.35
C GLN A 109 33.10 14.43 -1.29
N PHE A 110 32.22 13.93 -2.16
CA PHE A 110 31.95 12.50 -2.31
C PHE A 110 33.19 11.76 -2.80
N PHE A 111 33.89 12.26 -3.82
CA PHE A 111 35.12 11.61 -4.32
C PHE A 111 36.28 11.68 -3.33
N LYS A 112 36.38 12.72 -2.48
CA LYS A 112 37.41 12.80 -1.44
C LYS A 112 37.23 11.76 -0.33
N ASN A 113 35.97 11.44 0.02
CA ASN A 113 35.64 10.51 1.10
C ASN A 113 34.97 9.23 0.60
N PHE A 114 35.16 8.91 -0.68
CA PHE A 114 34.45 7.82 -1.36
C PHE A 114 34.65 6.50 -0.64
N THR A 115 35.88 6.21 -0.23
CA THR A 115 36.22 4.99 0.51
C THR A 115 35.44 4.89 1.82
N THR A 116 35.33 5.96 2.61
CA THR A 116 34.56 5.95 3.86
C THR A 116 33.07 5.75 3.62
N ILE A 117 32.52 6.40 2.60
CA ILE A 117 31.10 6.26 2.23
C ILE A 117 30.81 4.83 1.74
N LEU A 118 31.69 4.27 0.90
CA LEU A 118 31.61 2.90 0.41
C LEU A 118 31.72 1.91 1.57
N LEU A 119 32.68 2.10 2.48
CA LEU A 119 32.90 1.23 3.63
C LEU A 119 31.71 1.28 4.58
N PHE A 120 31.16 2.48 4.85
CA PHE A 120 29.94 2.63 5.65
C PHE A 120 28.73 2.00 4.98
N GLY A 121 28.58 2.15 3.66
CA GLY A 121 27.49 1.52 2.90
C GLY A 121 27.57 -0.01 2.92
N VAL A 122 28.71 -0.58 2.55
CA VAL A 122 28.90 -2.05 2.49
C VAL A 122 28.88 -2.65 3.89
N PHE A 123 29.66 -2.11 4.83
CA PHE A 123 29.73 -2.65 6.19
C PHE A 123 28.42 -2.45 6.95
N GLY A 124 27.78 -1.28 6.78
CA GLY A 124 26.47 -0.99 7.37
C GLY A 124 25.38 -1.93 6.86
N THR A 125 25.31 -2.18 5.54
CA THR A 125 24.34 -3.12 4.97
C THR A 125 24.58 -4.56 5.43
N ILE A 126 25.83 -5.02 5.50
CA ILE A 126 26.15 -6.37 6.02
C ILE A 126 25.70 -6.52 7.47
N ILE A 127 26.00 -5.55 8.34
CA ILE A 127 25.60 -5.60 9.75
C ILE A 127 24.08 -5.53 9.88
N SER A 128 23.42 -4.61 9.18
CA SER A 128 21.95 -4.51 9.20
C SER A 128 21.29 -5.79 8.70
N PHE A 129 21.81 -6.39 7.62
CA PHE A 129 21.33 -7.66 7.10
C PHE A 129 21.47 -8.79 8.14
N CYS A 130 22.62 -8.92 8.78
CA CYS A 130 22.84 -9.90 9.85
C CYS A 130 21.89 -9.70 11.04
N ILE A 131 21.70 -8.46 11.49
CA ILE A 131 20.81 -8.14 12.63
C ILE A 131 19.36 -8.44 12.26
N ILE A 132 18.90 -8.02 11.09
CA ILE A 132 17.51 -8.24 10.64
C ILE A 132 17.27 -9.74 10.43
N SER A 133 18.20 -10.45 9.78
CA SER A 133 18.10 -11.89 9.55
C SER A 133 18.05 -12.68 10.86
N SER A 134 18.98 -12.40 11.78
CA SER A 134 19.02 -13.03 13.09
C SER A 134 17.79 -12.67 13.93
N GLY A 135 17.38 -11.40 13.92
CA GLY A 135 16.18 -10.92 14.59
C GLY A 135 14.92 -11.60 14.07
N ALA A 136 14.75 -11.69 12.75
CA ALA A 136 13.63 -12.38 12.11
C ALA A 136 13.62 -13.87 12.48
N PHE A 137 14.77 -14.55 12.44
CA PHE A 137 14.89 -15.96 12.82
C PHE A 137 14.52 -16.20 14.29
N LEU A 138 15.00 -15.35 15.20
CA LEU A 138 14.65 -15.43 16.63
C LEU A 138 13.18 -15.13 16.89
N LEU A 139 12.61 -14.18 16.16
CA LEU A 139 11.19 -13.81 16.26
C LEU A 139 10.32 -14.97 15.74
N PHE A 140 10.70 -15.61 14.63
CA PHE A 140 10.05 -16.82 14.11
C PHE A 140 10.09 -17.97 15.12
N LYS A 141 11.24 -18.16 15.78
CA LYS A 141 11.42 -19.14 16.85
C LYS A 141 10.56 -18.83 18.08
N ARG A 142 10.39 -17.54 18.43
CA ARG A 142 9.56 -17.07 19.56
C ARG A 142 8.06 -17.15 19.28
N ILE A 143 7.62 -16.92 18.05
CA ILE A 143 6.20 -17.04 17.64
C ILE A 143 5.75 -18.50 17.56
N GLY A 144 6.67 -19.47 17.64
CA GLY A 144 6.30 -20.88 17.74
C GLY A 144 5.81 -21.50 16.43
N ILE A 145 6.15 -20.91 15.28
CA ILE A 145 5.97 -21.54 13.95
C ILE A 145 7.08 -22.60 13.74
N SER A 146 7.27 -23.51 14.70
CA SER A 146 8.11 -24.70 14.54
C SER A 146 7.40 -25.82 13.74
N SER A 147 6.20 -25.55 13.19
CA SER A 147 5.36 -26.53 12.50
C SER A 147 5.09 -26.19 11.03
N LEU A 148 6.02 -25.55 10.34
CA LEU A 148 6.07 -25.64 8.88
C LEU A 148 7.43 -26.21 8.49
N ASN A 149 7.39 -27.53 8.34
CA ASN A 149 8.47 -28.43 8.01
C ASN A 149 9.17 -27.91 6.74
N VAL A 150 10.37 -27.35 6.88
CA VAL A 150 11.23 -26.93 5.74
C VAL A 150 11.62 -28.11 4.84
N LYS A 151 11.26 -29.33 5.25
CA LYS A 151 11.44 -30.61 4.59
C LYS A 151 10.26 -31.00 3.67
N ASP A 152 9.14 -30.26 3.69
CA ASP A 152 8.01 -30.45 2.75
C ASP A 152 8.13 -29.59 1.47
N TYR A 153 9.16 -28.75 1.38
CA TYR A 153 9.42 -27.85 0.24
C TYR A 153 10.67 -28.23 -0.57
N LEU A 154 11.24 -29.41 -0.33
CA LEU A 154 12.35 -30.02 -1.07
C LEU A 154 11.90 -31.37 -1.64
#